data_AF-A0A441KJS4-F1
#
_entry.id   AF-A0A441KJS4-F1
#
_cell.length_a   1.000
_cell.length_b   1.000
_cell.length_c   1.000
_cell.angle_alpha   90.00
_cell.angle_beta   90.00
_cell.angle_gamma   90.00
#
_symmetry.space_group_name_H-M   'P 1'
#
loop_
_entity.id
_entity.type
_entity.pdbx_description
1 polymer ?
#
loop_
_entity_poly.entity_id
_entity_poly.type
_entity_poly.pdbx_seq_one_letter_code
_entity_poly.pdbx_strand_id
1 'polypeptide(L)' 'MSADRDERAAVLSGDIGLAAIVLWASGQFDTSSIAEVLNAREDAVSRTLHISRSLNDGKLTPARGAR' A
#
# COMPACT_ATOMS: atom_id res chain seq x y z
N MET A 1 19.15 -15.33 -15.10
CA MET A 1 18.32 -16.13 -14.17
C MET A 1 17.94 -15.16 -13.07
N SER A 2 16.91 -14.37 -13.36
CA SER A 2 16.81 -12.96 -12.98
C SER A 2 15.41 -12.69 -12.38
N ALA A 3 15.35 -11.81 -11.39
CA ALA A 3 14.19 -11.01 -10.99
C ALA A 3 12.99 -11.63 -10.20
N ASP A 4 12.90 -12.93 -9.97
CA ASP A 4 11.66 -13.53 -9.40
C ASP A 4 11.40 -13.27 -7.88
N ARG A 5 12.40 -12.81 -7.12
CA ARG A 5 12.26 -12.66 -5.65
C ARG A 5 11.54 -11.38 -5.21
N ASP A 6 11.45 -10.36 -6.08
CA ASP A 6 10.81 -9.07 -5.77
C ASP A 6 9.29 -9.07 -6.06
N GLU A 7 8.79 -10.14 -6.70
CA GLU A 7 7.48 -10.16 -7.36
C GLU A 7 6.29 -10.51 -6.44
N ARG A 8 6.57 -11.06 -5.25
CA ARG A 8 5.53 -11.71 -4.44
C ARG A 8 4.81 -10.78 -3.45
N ALA A 9 5.28 -9.54 -3.27
CA ALA A 9 4.65 -8.59 -2.35
C ALA A 9 5.09 -7.13 -2.56
N ALA A 10 5.23 -6.68 -3.81
CA ALA A 10 5.60 -5.28 -4.06
C ALA A 10 4.49 -4.34 -3.55
N VAL A 11 4.79 -3.56 -2.53
CA VAL A 11 3.96 -2.43 -2.09
C VAL A 11 4.25 -1.24 -3.00
N LEU A 12 3.23 -0.43 -3.27
CA LEU A 12 3.40 0.81 -4.01
C LEU A 12 4.27 1.75 -3.16
N SER A 13 5.36 2.23 -3.74
CA SER A 13 6.31 3.12 -3.09
C SER A 13 6.43 4.45 -3.83
N GLY A 14 6.96 5.48 -3.15
CA GLY A 14 7.12 6.82 -3.70
C GLY A 14 5.78 7.50 -4.02
N ASP A 15 5.76 8.32 -5.06
CA ASP A 15 4.59 9.13 -5.45
C ASP A 15 3.36 8.27 -5.79
N ILE A 16 3.55 7.08 -6.37
CA ILE A 16 2.44 6.18 -6.73
C ILE A 16 1.76 5.61 -5.48
N GLY A 17 2.55 5.23 -4.46
CA GLY A 17 2.01 4.78 -3.18
C GLY A 17 1.25 5.88 -2.45
N LEU A 18 1.79 7.10 -2.48
CA LEU A 18 1.11 8.27 -1.90
C LEU A 18 -0.19 8.60 -2.64
N ALA A 19 -0.18 8.59 -3.97
CA ALA A 19 -1.37 8.82 -4.79
C ALA A 19 -2.47 7.79 -4.48
N ALA A 20 -2.11 6.51 -4.34
CA ALA A 20 -3.05 5.45 -3.96
C ALA A 20 -3.72 5.72 -2.61
N ILE A 21 -2.93 6.12 -1.59
CA ILE A 21 -3.44 6.44 -0.25
C ILE A 21 -4.36 7.65 -0.29
N VAL A 22 -3.98 8.71 -1.02
CA VAL A 22 -4.79 9.95 -1.14
C VAL A 22 -6.10 9.68 -1.86
N LEU A 23 -6.07 8.95 -2.98
CA LEU A 23 -7.27 8.54 -3.72
C LEU A 23 -8.20 7.70 -2.86
N TRP A 24 -7.66 6.73 -2.12
CA TRP A 24 -8.46 5.90 -1.20
C TRP A 24 -9.04 6.72 -0.04
N ALA A 25 -8.24 7.62 0.56
CA ALA A 25 -8.69 8.48 1.66
C ALA A 25 -9.79 9.47 1.23
N SER A 26 -9.91 9.79 -0.06
CA SER A 26 -11.02 10.60 -0.58
C SER A 26 -12.39 9.90 -0.45
N GLY A 27 -12.40 8.57 -0.31
CA GLY A 27 -13.63 7.76 -0.23
C GLY A 27 -14.42 7.67 -1.54
N GLN A 28 -13.92 8.24 -2.65
CA GLN A 28 -14.59 8.20 -3.96
C GLN A 28 -14.08 7.09 -4.88
N PHE A 29 -12.95 6.47 -4.54
CA PHE A 29 -12.31 5.46 -5.37
C PHE A 29 -12.17 4.14 -4.61
N ASP A 30 -12.67 3.07 -5.22
CA ASP A 30 -12.42 1.70 -4.78
C ASP A 30 -11.03 1.21 -5.21
N THR A 31 -10.53 0.18 -4.54
CA THR A 31 -9.19 -0.40 -4.78
C THR A 31 -8.95 -0.72 -6.26
N SER A 32 -9.96 -1.25 -6.96
CA SER A 32 -9.88 -1.58 -8.39
C SER A 32 -9.76 -0.34 -9.26
N SER A 33 -10.55 0.70 -9.00
CA SER A 33 -10.46 1.97 -9.73
C SER A 33 -9.12 2.66 -9.51
N ILE A 34 -8.58 2.59 -8.29
CA ILE A 34 -7.23 3.11 -7.99
C ILE A 34 -6.17 2.31 -8.77
N ALA A 35 -6.31 0.99 -8.86
CA ALA A 35 -5.40 0.14 -9.62
C ALA A 35 -5.41 0.51 -11.11
N GLU A 36 -6.59 0.74 -11.70
CA GLU A 36 -6.72 1.20 -13.08
C GLU A 36 -6.13 2.59 -13.31
N VAL A 37 -6.44 3.56 -12.44
CA VAL A 37 -5.93 4.94 -12.55
C VAL A 37 -4.41 5.00 -12.43
N LEU A 38 -3.82 4.19 -11.54
CA LEU A 38 -2.38 4.16 -11.32
C LEU A 38 -1.65 3.17 -12.23
N ASN A 39 -2.37 2.47 -13.12
CA ASN A 39 -1.86 1.37 -13.94
C ASN A 39 -1.03 0.36 -13.11
N ALA A 40 -1.55 0.05 -11.93
CA ALA A 40 -0.90 -0.76 -10.91
C ALA A 40 -1.70 -2.05 -10.66
N ARG A 41 -1.05 -3.02 -10.02
CA ARG A 41 -1.69 -4.27 -9.66
C ARG A 41 -2.55 -4.07 -8.41
N GLU A 42 -3.81 -4.52 -8.46
CA GLU A 42 -4.76 -4.36 -7.35
C GLU A 42 -4.24 -4.91 -6.01
N ASP A 43 -3.52 -6.04 -6.04
CA ASP A 43 -2.89 -6.64 -4.85
C ASP A 43 -1.88 -5.68 -4.18
N ALA A 44 -1.10 -4.96 -5.00
CA ALA A 44 -0.15 -3.96 -4.51
C ALA A 44 -0.86 -2.76 -3.88
N VAL A 45 -1.97 -2.31 -4.47
CA VAL A 45 -2.82 -1.24 -3.90
C VAL A 45 -3.40 -1.70 -2.56
N SER A 46 -4.08 -2.85 -2.54
CA SER A 46 -4.71 -3.41 -1.34
C SER A 46 -3.72 -3.55 -0.18
N ARG A 47 -2.52 -4.08 -0.45
CA ARG A 47 -1.47 -4.24 0.58
C ARG A 47 -0.94 -2.92 1.09
N THR A 48 -0.73 -1.95 0.19
CA THR A 48 -0.28 -0.59 0.55
C THR A 48 -1.32 0.11 1.43
N LEU A 49 -2.60 0.02 1.07
CA LEU A 49 -3.70 0.58 1.85
C LEU A 49 -3.84 -0.11 3.20
N HIS A 50 -3.68 -1.44 3.25
CA HIS A 50 -3.69 -2.20 4.49
C HIS A 50 -2.59 -1.72 5.44
N ILE A 51 -1.35 -1.59 4.95
CA ILE A 51 -0.21 -1.09 5.73
C ILE A 51 -0.48 0.35 6.19
N SER A 52 -0.93 1.24 5.28
CA SER A 52 -1.25 2.62 5.61
C SER A 52 -2.32 2.70 6.70
N ARG A 53 -3.36 1.85 6.64
CA ARG A 53 -4.39 1.78 7.67
C ARG A 53 -3.86 1.23 8.98
N SER A 54 -3.02 0.19 8.95
CA SER A 54 -2.39 -0.35 10.16
C SER A 54 -1.45 0.65 10.84
N LEU A 55 -0.77 1.52 10.07
CA LEU A 55 0.03 2.64 10.59
C LEU A 55 -0.87 3.69 11.24
N ASN A 56 -1.97 4.08 10.58
CA ASN A 56 -2.90 5.08 11.09
C ASN A 56 -3.67 4.61 12.33
N ASP A 57 -4.03 3.32 12.39
CA ASP A 57 -4.73 2.68 13.52
C ASP A 57 -3.78 2.43 14.72
N GLY A 58 -2.48 2.71 14.58
CA GLY A 58 -1.47 2.43 15.60
C GLY A 58 -1.22 0.95 15.87
N LYS A 59 -1.78 0.04 15.03
CA LYS A 59 -1.63 -1.41 15.15
C LYS A 59 -0.25 -1.93 14.73
N LEU A 60 0.46 -1.17 13.91
CA LEU A 60 1.91 -1.35 13.74
C LEU A 60 2.62 -0.57 14.85
N THR A 61 2.63 -1.12 16.05
CA THR A 61 3.57 -0.67 17.07
C THR A 61 4.98 -1.01 16.55
N PRO A 62 5.87 -0.04 16.25
CA PRO A 62 7.28 -0.38 16.27
C PRO A 62 7.53 -0.89 17.69
N ALA A 63 8.11 -2.09 17.82
CA ALA A 63 8.51 -2.63 19.11
C ALA A 63 9.45 -1.62 19.79
N ARG A 64 8.88 -0.69 20.56
CA ARG A 64 9.58 0.36 21.27
C ARG A 64 9.49 0.02 22.74
N GLY A 65 10.59 -0.54 23.25
CA GLY A 65 10.85 -0.64 24.68
C GLY A 65 10.74 -2.05 25.26
N ALA A 66 11.70 -2.92 24.94
CA ALA A 66 12.24 -3.80 25.96
C ALA A 66 13.33 -2.99 26.67
N ARG A 67 13.00 -2.55 27.89
CA ARG A 67 13.91 -1.94 28.84
C ARG A 67 14.95 -2.95 29.31
#